data_AF-A0A6J5TH54-F1
#
_entry.id   AF-A0A6J5TH54-F1
#
_cell.length_a   1.000
_cell.length_b   1.000
_cell.length_c   1.000
_cell.angle_alpha   90.00
_cell.angle_beta   90.00
_cell.angle_gamma   90.00
#
_symmetry.space_group_name_H-M   'P 1'
#
loop_
_entity.id
_entity.type
_entity.pdbx_description
1 polymer ?
#
loop_
_entity_poly.entity_id
_entity_poly.type
_entity_poly.pdbx_seq_one_letter_code
_entity_poly.pdbx_strand_id
1 'polypeptide(L)'
;MTRASTRHNSMDNRIKSTEALVGEILNQFDSLDSKYDQLCKEFSKRSDSTLHSPVNDDIGDRPHDFLIPGPMRPPLMKIEFPQFCDGDGPLGWIYKREHYLDYFAVPNNWKVCMASFHMENEELKWFRWLDCVHTHPNWEEFTRVFC
;
A
#
# COMPACT_ATOMS: atom_id res chain seq x y z
N MET A 1 60.34 -4.19 -7.96
CA MET A 1 59.11 -4.98 -8.21
C MET A 1 58.05 -4.87 -7.10
N THR A 2 58.35 -4.29 -5.93
CA THR A 2 57.51 -4.42 -4.71
C THR A 2 56.27 -3.52 -4.66
N ARG A 3 56.33 -2.30 -5.21
CA ARG A 3 55.27 -1.28 -5.03
C ARG A 3 53.98 -1.55 -5.82
N ALA A 4 54.09 -2.28 -6.94
CA ALA A 4 52.95 -2.71 -7.74
C ALA A 4 52.16 -3.83 -7.05
N SER A 5 52.85 -4.83 -6.47
CA SER A 5 52.21 -5.90 -5.68
C SER A 5 51.48 -5.38 -4.45
N THR A 6 52.04 -4.38 -3.74
CA THR A 6 51.37 -3.80 -2.57
C THR A 6 50.05 -3.11 -2.94
N ARG A 7 50.01 -2.41 -4.09
CA ARG A 7 48.79 -1.77 -4.60
C ARG A 7 47.75 -2.79 -5.04
N HIS A 8 48.19 -3.86 -5.71
CA HIS A 8 47.31 -4.95 -6.13
C HIS A 8 46.64 -5.62 -4.92
N ASN A 9 47.44 -6.02 -3.92
CA ASN A 9 46.92 -6.61 -2.68
C ASN A 9 45.97 -5.67 -1.93
N SER A 10 46.20 -4.35 -1.98
CA SER A 10 45.32 -3.36 -1.37
C SER A 10 43.95 -3.26 -2.07
N MET A 11 43.92 -3.36 -3.40
CA MET A 11 42.66 -3.38 -4.16
C MET A 11 41.90 -4.68 -3.89
N ASP A 12 42.57 -5.82 -3.86
CA ASP A 12 41.93 -7.11 -3.60
C ASP A 12 41.32 -7.18 -2.19
N ASN A 13 41.99 -6.59 -1.20
CA ASN A 13 41.44 -6.48 0.16
C ASN A 13 40.20 -5.60 0.22
N ARG A 14 40.15 -4.50 -0.55
CA ARG A 14 38.97 -3.64 -0.65
C ARG A 14 37.81 -4.38 -1.31
N ILE A 15 38.07 -5.15 -2.37
CA ILE A 15 37.05 -5.94 -3.07
C ILE A 15 36.44 -6.97 -2.13
N LYS A 16 37.27 -7.75 -1.42
CA LYS A 16 36.81 -8.72 -0.42
C LYS A 16 36.00 -8.06 0.69
N SER A 17 36.42 -6.89 1.15
CA SER A 17 35.69 -6.12 2.15
C SER A 17 34.32 -5.65 1.64
N THR A 18 34.22 -5.21 0.37
CA THR A 18 32.94 -4.81 -0.22
C THR A 18 32.01 -6.01 -0.44
N GLU A 19 32.55 -7.16 -0.85
CA GLU A 19 31.76 -8.39 -1.01
C GLU A 19 31.19 -8.87 0.33
N ALA A 20 31.97 -8.79 1.40
CA ALA A 20 31.51 -9.11 2.76
C ALA A 20 30.36 -8.20 3.20
N LEU A 21 30.51 -6.88 3.00
CA LEU A 21 29.46 -5.91 3.34
C LEU A 21 28.17 -6.13 2.52
N VAL A 22 28.29 -6.45 1.23
CA VAL A 22 27.12 -6.79 0.39
C VAL A 22 26.42 -8.04 0.93
N GLY A 23 27.18 -9.08 1.29
CA GLY A 23 26.62 -10.28 1.92
C GLY A 23 25.89 -9.98 3.23
N GLU A 24 26.45 -9.12 4.08
CA GLU A 24 25.79 -8.68 5.32
C GLU A 24 24.48 -7.93 5.06
N ILE A 25 24.46 -7.03 4.07
CA ILE A 25 23.25 -6.28 3.69
C ILE A 25 22.17 -7.23 3.17
N LEU A 26 22.52 -8.20 2.32
CA LEU A 26 21.56 -9.18 1.81
C LEU A 26 20.98 -10.03 2.95
N ASN A 27 21.82 -10.47 3.90
CA ASN A 27 21.35 -11.19 5.07
C ASN A 27 20.41 -10.34 5.96
N GLN A 28 20.71 -9.04 6.09
CA GLN A 28 19.82 -8.12 6.81
C GLN A 28 18.47 -7.95 6.10
N PHE A 29 18.47 -7.89 4.76
CA PHE A 29 17.27 -7.82 3.95
C PHE A 29 16.41 -9.08 4.10
N ASP A 30 17.00 -10.26 3.98
CA ASP A 30 16.30 -11.55 4.19
C ASP A 30 15.74 -11.66 5.62
N SER A 31 16.50 -11.18 6.62
CA SER A 31 16.03 -11.13 8.00
C SER A 31 14.83 -10.21 8.17
N LEU A 32 14.80 -9.08 7.45
CA LEU A 32 13.69 -8.13 7.47
C LEU A 32 12.45 -8.73 6.80
N ASP A 33 12.62 -9.39 5.64
CA ASP A 33 11.55 -10.05 4.90
C ASP A 33 10.90 -11.17 5.73
N SER A 34 11.73 -11.97 6.42
CA SER A 34 11.23 -13.01 7.34
C SER A 34 10.47 -12.45 8.54
N LYS A 35 10.91 -11.30 9.09
CA LYS A 35 10.19 -10.62 10.18
C LYS A 35 8.86 -10.05 9.70
N TYR A 36 8.82 -9.53 8.48
CA TYR A 36 7.61 -9.03 7.84
C TYR A 36 6.57 -10.16 7.63
N ASP A 37 6.99 -11.32 7.11
CA ASP A 37 6.13 -12.50 6.97
C ASP A 37 5.52 -12.97 8.29
N GLN A 38 6.28 -12.88 9.38
CA GLN A 38 5.80 -13.21 10.73
C GLN A 38 4.73 -12.21 11.19
N LEU A 39 4.95 -10.91 10.94
CA LEU A 39 4.00 -9.87 11.33
C LEU A 39 2.67 -10.01 10.58
N CYS A 40 2.69 -10.25 9.26
CA CYS A 40 1.48 -10.50 8.47
C CYS A 40 0.65 -11.67 9.02
N LYS A 41 1.32 -12.77 9.41
CA LYS A 41 0.67 -13.95 9.98
C LYS A 41 -0.02 -13.65 11.31
N GLU A 42 0.56 -12.80 12.15
CA GLU A 42 -0.04 -12.40 13.43
C GLU A 42 -1.26 -11.48 13.25
N PHE A 43 -1.25 -10.59 12.27
CA PHE A 43 -2.43 -9.74 11.96
C PHE A 43 -3.61 -10.57 11.45
N SER A 44 -3.39 -11.54 10.56
CA SER A 44 -4.46 -12.44 10.08
C SER A 44 -5.08 -13.30 11.18
N LYS A 45 -4.33 -13.67 12.23
CA LYS A 45 -4.89 -14.40 13.38
C LYS A 45 -5.79 -13.53 14.26
N ARG A 46 -5.53 -12.22 14.32
CA ARG A 46 -6.27 -11.30 15.20
C ARG A 46 -7.65 -10.95 14.65
N SER A 47 -7.83 -10.97 13.33
CA SER A 47 -9.11 -10.66 12.67
C SER A 47 -10.19 -11.74 12.84
N ASP A 48 -9.84 -12.96 13.24
CA ASP A 48 -10.79 -14.09 13.28
C ASP A 48 -11.54 -14.23 14.63
N SER A 49 -11.29 -13.34 15.59
CA SER A 49 -11.83 -13.45 16.96
C SER A 49 -12.99 -12.50 17.28
N THR A 50 -13.51 -11.75 16.31
CA THR A 50 -14.68 -10.88 16.53
C THR A 50 -15.59 -10.94 15.32
N LEU A 51 -16.61 -11.82 15.35
CA LEU A 51 -17.98 -11.60 14.85
C LEU A 51 -18.74 -12.93 14.91
N HIS A 52 -19.38 -13.21 16.05
CA HIS A 52 -20.54 -14.08 16.09
C HIS A 52 -21.66 -13.36 16.83
N SER A 53 -22.64 -12.88 16.07
CA SER A 53 -24.00 -12.70 16.56
C SER A 53 -24.93 -13.14 15.42
N PRO A 54 -25.89 -14.03 15.70
CA PRO A 54 -26.82 -14.50 14.69
C PRO A 54 -27.84 -13.39 14.44
N VAL A 55 -27.91 -12.91 13.20
CA VAL A 55 -29.04 -12.11 12.71
C VAL A 55 -30.21 -13.08 12.52
N ASN A 56 -31.27 -12.89 13.31
CA ASN A 56 -32.55 -13.53 13.08
C ASN A 56 -33.22 -12.85 11.87
N ASP A 57 -33.50 -13.63 10.83
CA ASP A 57 -34.44 -13.25 9.78
C ASP A 57 -35.85 -13.25 10.37
N ASP A 58 -36.50 -12.09 10.40
CA ASP A 58 -37.96 -12.01 10.58
C ASP A 58 -38.56 -11.20 9.43
N ILE A 59 -39.29 -11.93 8.59
CA ILE A 59 -40.01 -11.45 7.42
C ILE A 59 -41.31 -10.84 7.92
N GLY A 60 -41.35 -9.51 8.05
CA GLY A 60 -42.51 -8.74 8.49
C GLY A 60 -42.91 -7.68 7.47
N ASP A 61 -43.71 -8.11 6.50
CA ASP A 61 -44.73 -7.38 5.74
C ASP A 61 -44.93 -5.88 6.06
N ARG A 62 -44.67 -4.99 5.09
CA ARG A 62 -45.29 -3.65 5.04
C ARG A 62 -45.63 -3.24 3.60
N PRO A 63 -46.79 -2.61 3.37
CA PRO A 63 -47.37 -2.47 2.05
C PRO A 63 -46.86 -1.23 1.30
N HIS A 64 -47.00 -1.32 -0.03
CA HIS A 64 -46.96 -0.24 -1.01
C HIS A 64 -47.47 1.11 -0.46
N ASP A 65 -46.69 2.18 -0.66
CA ASP A 65 -47.11 3.32 -1.50
C ASP A 65 -46.10 4.48 -1.55
N PHE A 66 -46.15 5.18 -2.70
CA PHE A 66 -45.68 6.54 -3.02
C PHE A 66 -44.31 6.70 -3.69
N LEU A 67 -44.37 6.63 -5.03
CA LEU A 67 -43.46 7.24 -5.98
C LEU A 67 -43.39 8.76 -5.75
N ILE A 68 -42.32 9.25 -5.13
CA ILE A 68 -41.89 10.66 -5.25
C ILE A 68 -40.72 10.68 -6.24
N PRO A 69 -40.80 11.37 -7.40
CA PRO A 69 -39.64 11.66 -8.22
C PRO A 69 -38.78 12.68 -7.45
N GLY A 70 -37.79 12.19 -6.70
CA GLY A 70 -36.74 13.04 -6.16
C GLY A 70 -35.98 13.75 -7.30
N PRO A 71 -35.30 14.88 -7.03
CA PRO A 71 -34.57 15.61 -8.05
C PRO A 71 -33.61 14.63 -8.74
N MET A 72 -33.70 14.57 -10.08
CA MET A 72 -32.82 13.74 -10.89
C MET A 72 -31.39 14.15 -10.58
N ARG A 73 -30.72 13.40 -9.70
CA ARG A 73 -29.28 13.45 -9.58
C ARG A 73 -28.79 13.12 -10.99
N PRO A 74 -27.96 13.97 -11.63
CA PRO A 74 -27.35 13.59 -12.90
C PRO A 74 -26.73 12.20 -12.70
N PRO A 75 -26.79 11.31 -13.70
CA PRO A 75 -26.19 9.99 -13.57
C PRO A 75 -24.79 10.20 -13.03
N LEU A 76 -24.49 9.64 -11.86
CA LEU A 76 -23.14 9.65 -11.34
C LEU A 76 -22.29 9.09 -12.46
N MET A 77 -21.54 9.96 -13.14
CA MET A 77 -20.61 9.51 -14.15
C MET A 77 -19.72 8.52 -13.41
N LYS A 78 -19.75 7.26 -13.86
CA LYS A 78 -19.00 6.20 -13.22
C LYS A 78 -17.55 6.46 -13.57
N ILE A 79 -16.90 7.31 -12.78
CA ILE A 79 -15.46 7.51 -12.86
C ILE A 79 -14.85 6.18 -12.41
N GLU A 80 -14.15 5.52 -13.32
CA GLU A 80 -13.38 4.34 -12.95
C GLU A 80 -12.24 4.75 -12.05
N PHE A 81 -11.96 3.92 -11.05
CA PHE A 81 -10.87 4.19 -10.12
C PHE A 81 -9.55 4.11 -10.89
N PRO A 82 -8.73 5.18 -10.97
CA PRO A 82 -7.54 5.17 -11.81
C PRO A 82 -6.60 4.04 -11.40
N GLN A 83 -6.27 3.08 -12.24
CA GLN A 83 -5.27 2.06 -11.88
C GLN A 83 -3.86 2.68 -11.87
N PHE A 84 -2.98 2.11 -11.06
CA PHE A 84 -1.55 2.42 -11.18
C PHE A 84 -1.05 1.82 -12.50
N CYS A 85 -0.81 2.68 -13.49
CA CYS A 85 -0.34 2.27 -14.82
C CYS A 85 1.07 2.83 -15.04
N ASP A 86 2.00 1.97 -15.50
CA ASP A 86 3.43 2.29 -15.70
C ASP A 86 3.69 3.56 -16.56
N GLY A 87 2.71 3.97 -17.39
CA GLY A 87 2.84 5.11 -18.30
C GLY A 87 2.61 6.50 -17.70
N ASP A 88 1.92 6.64 -16.57
CA ASP A 88 1.62 7.95 -15.97
C ASP A 88 2.64 8.38 -14.89
N GLY A 89 3.43 7.41 -14.40
CA GLY A 89 4.31 7.58 -13.24
C GLY A 89 3.56 7.87 -11.93
N PRO A 90 4.27 7.86 -10.78
CA PRO A 90 3.64 7.99 -9.47
C PRO A 90 2.90 9.33 -9.27
N LEU A 91 3.47 10.43 -9.75
CA LEU A 91 2.88 11.77 -9.62
C LEU A 91 1.62 11.93 -10.47
N GLY A 92 1.61 11.40 -11.70
CA GLY A 92 0.43 11.41 -12.57
C GLY A 92 -0.71 10.60 -11.97
N TRP A 93 -0.39 9.46 -11.35
CA TRP A 93 -1.36 8.64 -10.63
C TRP A 93 -1.93 9.35 -9.39
N ILE A 94 -1.07 9.96 -8.56
CA ILE A 94 -1.50 10.73 -7.38
C ILE A 94 -2.43 11.87 -7.79
N TYR A 95 -2.09 12.62 -8.84
CA TYR A 95 -2.92 13.73 -9.30
C TYR A 95 -4.34 13.27 -9.72
N LYS A 96 -4.43 12.15 -10.47
CA LYS A 96 -5.72 11.54 -10.84
C LYS A 96 -6.47 11.01 -9.62
N ARG A 97 -5.75 10.46 -8.64
CA ARG A 97 -6.30 9.99 -7.37
C ARG A 97 -6.93 11.11 -6.56
N GLU A 98 -6.25 12.23 -6.39
CA GLU A 98 -6.76 13.37 -5.62
C GLU A 98 -8.08 13.88 -6.20
N HIS A 99 -8.16 14.03 -7.52
CA HIS A 99 -9.40 14.40 -8.20
C HIS A 99 -10.55 13.42 -7.95
N TYR A 100 -10.26 12.11 -7.97
CA TYR A 100 -11.25 11.08 -7.66
C TYR A 100 -11.72 11.20 -6.20
N LEU A 101 -10.77 11.27 -5.26
CA LEU A 101 -11.06 11.33 -3.83
C LEU A 101 -11.91 12.55 -3.46
N ASP A 102 -11.61 13.69 -4.06
CA ASP A 102 -12.34 14.93 -3.83
C ASP A 102 -13.74 14.90 -4.47
N TYR A 103 -13.87 14.34 -5.69
CA TYR A 103 -15.16 14.18 -6.36
C TYR A 103 -16.14 13.31 -5.56
N PHE A 104 -15.64 12.22 -4.96
CA PHE A 104 -16.45 11.33 -4.10
C PHE A 104 -16.49 11.76 -2.62
N ALA A 105 -15.91 12.92 -2.28
CA ALA A 105 -15.84 13.45 -0.92
C ALA A 105 -15.33 12.42 0.11
N VAL A 106 -14.27 11.71 -0.25
CA VAL A 106 -13.73 10.62 0.58
C VAL A 106 -13.10 11.20 1.84
N PRO A 107 -13.49 10.72 3.04
CA PRO A 107 -12.90 11.14 4.29
C PRO A 107 -11.38 10.91 4.34
N ASN A 108 -10.62 11.85 4.90
CA ASN A 108 -9.14 11.77 4.93
C ASN A 108 -8.60 10.46 5.53
N ASN A 109 -9.27 9.90 6.54
CA ASN A 109 -8.89 8.63 7.15
C ASN A 109 -9.13 7.40 6.26
N TRP A 110 -9.90 7.53 5.17
CA TRP A 110 -10.21 6.44 4.23
C TRP A 110 -9.43 6.55 2.92
N LYS A 111 -8.83 7.72 2.63
CA LYS A 111 -8.12 7.99 1.36
C LYS A 111 -7.03 6.97 1.07
N VAL A 112 -6.17 6.69 2.05
CA VAL A 112 -5.06 5.73 1.91
C VAL A 112 -5.57 4.31 1.73
N CYS A 113 -6.53 3.87 2.56
CA CYS A 113 -7.15 2.55 2.43
C CYS A 113 -7.74 2.36 1.04
N MET A 114 -8.49 3.34 0.55
CA MET A 114 -9.10 3.26 -0.77
C MET A 114 -8.08 3.28 -1.90
N ALA A 115 -7.01 4.08 -1.79
CA ALA A 115 -5.93 4.08 -2.78
C ALA A 115 -5.19 2.74 -2.84
N SER A 116 -5.01 2.07 -1.69
CA SER A 116 -4.27 0.82 -1.57
C SER A 116 -4.92 -0.36 -2.31
N PHE A 117 -6.26 -0.41 -2.42
CA PHE A 117 -6.99 -1.45 -3.16
C PHE A 117 -6.65 -1.53 -4.64
N HIS A 118 -6.03 -0.48 -5.16
CA HIS A 118 -5.75 -0.33 -6.58
C HIS A 118 -4.28 0.00 -6.84
N MET A 119 -3.44 -0.32 -5.85
CA MET A 119 -2.01 -0.50 -6.03
C MET A 119 -1.76 -1.96 -6.42
N GLU A 120 -0.90 -2.17 -7.40
CA GLU A 120 -0.54 -3.49 -7.89
C GLU A 120 0.98 -3.69 -7.71
N ASN A 121 1.49 -4.88 -8.03
CA ASN A 121 2.93 -5.15 -8.22
C ASN A 121 3.88 -4.60 -7.13
N GLU A 122 4.84 -3.74 -7.50
CA GLU A 122 5.89 -3.24 -6.60
C GLU A 122 5.37 -2.15 -5.66
N GLU A 123 4.39 -1.37 -6.11
CA GLU A 123 3.74 -0.31 -5.35
C GLU A 123 2.98 -0.89 -4.15
N LEU A 124 2.31 -2.02 -4.35
CA LEU A 124 1.62 -2.73 -3.27
C LEU A 124 2.60 -3.29 -2.24
N LYS A 125 3.78 -3.78 -2.66
CA LYS A 125 4.81 -4.27 -1.72
C LYS A 125 5.33 -3.12 -0.86
N TRP A 126 5.61 -1.97 -1.46
CA TRP A 126 5.99 -0.77 -0.74
C TRP A 126 4.90 -0.33 0.25
N PHE A 127 3.63 -0.34 -0.16
CA PHE A 127 2.54 0.06 0.72
C PHE A 127 2.43 -0.85 1.94
N ARG A 128 2.58 -2.17 1.76
CA ARG A 128 2.60 -3.11 2.89
C ARG A 128 3.75 -2.84 3.86
N TRP A 129 4.92 -2.43 3.37
CA TRP A 129 6.01 -2.00 4.25
C TRP A 129 5.64 -0.72 5.01
N LEU A 130 5.05 0.27 4.33
CA LEU A 130 4.64 1.53 4.96
C LEU A 130 3.62 1.28 6.08
N ASP A 131 2.62 0.44 5.83
CA ASP A 131 1.57 0.06 6.79
C ASP A 131 2.14 -0.64 8.04
N CYS A 132 3.26 -1.36 7.89
CA CYS A 132 3.96 -1.98 9.01
C CYS A 132 4.75 -0.98 9.86
N VAL A 133 5.30 0.09 9.27
CA VAL A 133 6.09 1.10 9.98
C VAL A 133 5.21 2.19 10.58
N HIS A 134 4.11 2.52 9.90
CA HIS A 134 3.13 3.52 10.30
C HIS A 134 1.75 2.90 10.25
N THR A 135 1.12 2.73 11.42
CA THR A 135 -0.10 1.92 11.51
C THR A 135 -1.29 2.52 10.74
N HIS A 136 -1.27 3.81 10.40
CA HIS A 136 -2.30 4.49 9.60
C HIS A 136 -1.73 5.82 9.04
N PRO A 137 -0.94 5.80 7.95
CA PRO A 137 -0.45 7.06 7.38
C PRO A 137 -1.64 7.88 6.87
N ASN A 138 -1.59 9.19 7.09
CA ASN A 138 -2.57 10.08 6.46
C ASN A 138 -2.21 10.28 4.97
N TRP A 139 -3.12 10.91 4.21
CA TRP A 139 -2.92 11.09 2.76
C TRP A 139 -1.63 11.85 2.41
N GLU A 140 -1.27 12.88 3.18
CA GLU A 140 -0.05 13.68 2.94
C GLU A 140 1.22 12.86 3.19
N GLU A 141 1.25 12.07 4.26
CA GLU A 141 2.38 11.18 4.56
C GLU A 141 2.53 10.09 3.48
N PHE A 142 1.41 9.58 2.99
CA PHE A 142 1.36 8.57 1.93
C PHE A 142 1.83 9.12 0.58
N THR A 143 1.47 10.35 0.20
CA THR A 143 1.90 10.90 -1.11
C THR A 143 3.33 11.43 -1.09
N ARG A 144 3.83 11.90 0.06
CA ARG A 144 5.18 12.48 0.19
C ARG A 144 6.30 11.55 -0.26
N VAL A 145 6.12 10.24 -0.16
CA VAL A 145 7.13 9.23 -0.56
C VAL A 145 7.26 9.06 -2.09
N PHE A 146 6.31 9.59 -2.86
CA PHE A 146 6.29 9.54 -4.32
C PHE A 146 6.72 10.87 -4.96
N CYS A 147 6.99 11.89 -4.15
CA CYS A 147 7.52 13.20 -4.54
C CYS A 147 9.03 13.25 -4.31
#